data_AF-A0AB34QB01-F1
#
_entry.id   AF-A0AB34QB01-F1
#
_cell.length_a   1.000
_cell.length_b   1.000
_cell.length_c   1.000
_cell.angle_alpha   90.00
_cell.angle_beta   90.00
_cell.angle_gamma   90.00
#
_symmetry.space_group_name_H-M   'P 1'
#
loop_
_entity.id
_entity.type
_entity.pdbx_description
1 polymer ?
#
loop_
_entity_poly.entity_id
_entity_poly.type
_entity_poly.pdbx_seq_one_letter_code
_entity_poly.pdbx_strand_id
1 'polypeptide(L)'
;MSNYQQIHGFTAAGDERFRTFIAAHFAENPFIAAHYHGDPEEARRDCLSVLEDNLNGAGGPLTWGLLSPSSPGDLPHSFTVDLDELIIADVDNGDEDDADTAASAA
;
A
#
# COMPACT_ATOMS: atom_id res chain seq x y z
N MET A 1 -18.25 -14.51 -0.53
CA MET A 1 -17.25 -13.69 0.18
C MET A 1 -16.57 -12.78 -0.82
N SER A 2 -16.28 -11.53 -0.47
CA SER A 2 -15.30 -10.75 -1.22
C SER A 2 -13.92 -11.24 -0.77
N ASN A 3 -13.14 -11.82 -1.66
CA ASN A 3 -11.75 -12.18 -1.37
C ASN A 3 -10.99 -10.89 -1.12
N TYR A 4 -10.50 -10.72 0.10
CA TYR A 4 -9.65 -9.60 0.46
C TYR A 4 -8.21 -9.96 0.11
N GLN A 5 -7.52 -9.07 -0.58
CA GLN A 5 -6.12 -9.24 -0.94
C GLN A 5 -5.25 -8.29 -0.11
N GLN A 6 -4.32 -8.84 0.66
CA GLN A 6 -3.41 -8.06 1.50
C GLN A 6 -2.06 -7.87 0.80
N ILE A 7 -1.54 -6.64 0.80
CA ILE A 7 -0.21 -6.27 0.31
C ILE A 7 0.77 -6.32 1.49
N HIS A 8 1.74 -7.23 1.43
CA HIS A 8 2.79 -7.36 2.44
C HIS A 8 4.01 -6.46 2.18
N GLY A 9 4.12 -5.90 0.98
CA GLY A 9 5.21 -5.03 0.57
C GLY A 9 5.46 -5.07 -0.93
N PHE A 10 6.57 -4.48 -1.35
CA PHE A 10 7.04 -4.55 -2.73
C PHE A 10 7.96 -5.75 -2.95
N THR A 11 8.00 -6.24 -4.18
CA THR A 11 9.11 -7.07 -4.65
C THR A 11 10.40 -6.24 -4.72
N ALA A 12 11.54 -6.88 -4.99
CA ALA A 12 12.82 -6.16 -5.09
C ALA A 12 12.79 -5.04 -6.16
N ALA A 13 12.13 -5.27 -7.29
CA ALA A 13 12.00 -4.28 -8.36
C ALA A 13 11.10 -3.09 -7.96
N GLY A 14 9.93 -3.38 -7.38
CA GLY A 14 9.03 -2.35 -6.86
C GLY A 14 9.68 -1.51 -5.75
N ASP A 15 10.44 -2.17 -4.89
CA ASP A 15 11.15 -1.52 -3.78
C ASP A 15 12.25 -0.56 -4.27
N GLU A 16 13.03 -0.94 -5.28
CA GLU A 16 14.04 -0.05 -5.89
C GLU A 16 13.39 1.17 -6.54
N ARG A 17 12.28 0.99 -7.27
CA ARG A 17 11.51 2.08 -7.87
C ARG A 17 10.92 3.01 -6.82
N PHE A 18 10.31 2.47 -5.78
CA PHE A 18 9.76 3.26 -4.67
C PHE A 18 10.86 4.09 -3.99
N ARG A 19 11.99 3.46 -3.64
CA ARG A 19 13.12 4.15 -3.01
C ARG A 19 13.67 5.28 -3.90
N THR A 20 13.77 5.05 -5.21
CA THR A 20 14.20 6.08 -6.17
C THR A 20 13.21 7.24 -6.22
N PHE A 21 11.92 6.94 -6.31
CA PHE A 21 10.85 7.92 -6.33
C PHE A 21 10.85 8.80 -5.07
N ILE A 22 10.83 8.18 -3.88
CA ILE A 22 10.73 8.92 -2.63
C ILE A 22 12.00 9.72 -2.32
N ALA A 23 13.18 9.20 -2.67
CA ALA A 23 14.44 9.91 -2.47
C ALA A 23 14.50 11.20 -3.32
N ALA A 24 14.03 11.16 -4.57
CA ALA A 24 13.94 12.35 -5.41
C ALA A 24 13.02 13.41 -4.78
N HIS A 25 11.83 13.00 -4.31
CA HIS A 25 10.91 13.92 -3.66
C HIS A 25 11.40 14.47 -2.32
N PHE A 26 12.06 13.66 -1.49
CA PHE A 26 12.61 14.14 -0.22
C PHE A 26 13.76 15.13 -0.44
N ALA A 27 14.55 14.95 -1.49
CA ALA A 27 15.64 15.85 -1.84
C ALA A 27 15.13 17.19 -2.42
N GLU A 28 14.11 17.15 -3.28
CA GLU A 28 13.65 18.33 -4.02
C GLU A 28 12.42 19.03 -3.39
N ASN A 29 11.71 18.36 -2.47
CA ASN A 29 10.49 18.88 -1.86
C ASN A 29 10.53 18.78 -0.32
N PRO A 30 10.98 19.85 0.37
CA PRO A 30 11.07 19.85 1.83
C PRO A 30 9.72 19.74 2.54
N PHE A 31 8.60 20.06 1.85
CA PHE A 31 7.26 19.87 2.41
C PHE A 31 6.91 18.38 2.50
N ILE A 32 7.23 17.60 1.46
CA ILE A 32 7.03 16.14 1.47
C ILE A 32 7.93 15.49 2.53
N ALA A 33 9.21 15.87 2.57
CA ALA A 33 10.11 15.38 3.61
C ALA A 33 9.59 15.70 5.01
N ALA A 34 9.13 16.92 5.27
CA ALA A 34 8.57 17.30 6.57
C ALA A 34 7.27 16.55 6.91
N HIS A 35 6.41 16.30 5.92
CA HIS A 35 5.15 15.57 6.11
C HIS A 35 5.40 14.15 6.64
N TYR A 36 6.39 13.45 6.10
CA TYR A 36 6.79 12.11 6.53
C TYR A 36 7.95 12.13 7.55
N HIS A 37 8.17 13.25 8.24
CA HIS A 37 9.22 13.42 9.26
C HIS A 37 10.66 13.07 8.81
N GLY A 38 10.93 13.12 7.51
CA GLY A 38 12.19 12.70 6.90
C GLY A 38 12.39 11.18 6.90
N ASP A 39 11.37 10.39 7.21
CA ASP A 39 11.39 8.93 7.19
C ASP A 39 10.72 8.37 5.92
N PRO A 40 11.49 7.82 4.96
CA PRO A 40 10.91 7.21 3.76
C PRO A 40 10.08 5.96 4.08
N GLU A 41 10.24 5.35 5.25
CA GLU A 41 9.42 4.19 5.66
C GLU A 41 8.01 4.59 6.11
N GLU A 42 7.81 5.82 6.61
CA GLU A 42 6.45 6.35 6.82
C GLU A 42 5.72 6.53 5.49
N ALA A 43 6.40 7.11 4.49
CA ALA A 43 5.87 7.24 3.13
C ALA A 43 5.56 5.88 2.49
N ARG A 44 6.39 4.85 2.76
CA ARG A 44 6.15 3.49 2.28
C ARG A 44 4.86 2.90 2.85
N ARG A 45 4.63 3.04 4.16
CA ARG A 45 3.43 2.49 4.81
C ARG A 45 2.16 3.15 4.27
N ASP A 46 2.18 4.47 4.12
CA ASP A 46 1.10 5.24 3.51
C ASP A 46 0.82 4.77 2.07
N CYS A 47 1.89 4.63 1.27
CA CYS A 47 1.79 4.12 -0.09
C CYS A 47 1.15 2.72 -0.15
N LEU A 48 1.66 1.76 0.61
CA LEU A 48 1.14 0.38 0.60
C LEU A 48 -0.33 0.32 1.06
N SER A 49 -0.72 1.12 2.05
CA SER A 49 -2.11 1.20 2.50
C SER A 49 -3.05 1.66 1.38
N VAL A 50 -2.69 2.74 0.67
CA VAL A 50 -3.50 3.25 -0.45
C VAL A 50 -3.54 2.27 -1.62
N LEU A 51 -2.43 1.59 -1.92
CA LEU A 51 -2.40 0.56 -2.95
C LEU A 51 -3.29 -0.63 -2.59
N GLU A 52 -3.36 -1.02 -1.32
CA GLU A 52 -4.23 -2.08 -0.84
C GLU A 52 -5.71 -1.70 -0.95
N ASP A 53 -6.07 -0.46 -0.58
CA ASP A 53 -7.42 0.07 -0.78
C ASP A 53 -7.82 0.08 -2.26
N ASN A 54 -6.88 0.47 -3.15
CA ASN A 54 -7.12 0.48 -4.59
C ASN A 54 -7.30 -0.94 -5.16
N LEU A 55 -6.48 -1.90 -4.71
CA LEU A 55 -6.53 -3.30 -5.11
C LEU A 55 -7.88 -3.94 -4.76
N ASN A 56 -8.38 -3.67 -3.55
CA ASN A 56 -9.64 -4.21 -3.05
C ASN A 56 -10.88 -3.36 -3.41
N GLY A 57 -10.65 -2.20 -4.04
CA GLY A 57 -11.69 -1.29 -4.50
C GLY A 57 -12.27 -1.65 -5.86
N ALA A 58 -12.73 -0.65 -6.61
CA ALA A 58 -13.47 -0.82 -7.87
C ALA A 58 -12.59 -1.12 -9.10
N GLY A 59 -11.37 -1.64 -8.93
CA GLY A 59 -10.46 -2.00 -10.03
C GLY A 59 -9.79 -0.80 -10.72
N GLY A 60 -9.50 0.26 -9.96
CA GLY A 60 -8.71 1.40 -10.45
C GLY A 60 -7.21 1.08 -10.58
N PRO A 61 -6.40 1.97 -11.16
CA PRO A 61 -4.96 1.80 -11.21
C PRO A 61 -4.36 1.77 -9.79
N LEU A 62 -3.34 0.94 -9.58
CA LEU A 62 -2.59 0.87 -8.33
C LEU A 62 -1.67 2.08 -8.22
N THR A 63 -2.24 3.21 -7.81
CA THR A 63 -1.56 4.51 -7.77
C THR A 63 -1.69 5.16 -6.41
N TRP A 64 -0.56 5.62 -5.89
CA TRP A 64 -0.48 6.46 -4.70
C TRP A 64 -0.03 7.87 -5.10
N GLY A 65 -0.62 8.90 -4.49
CA GLY A 65 -0.33 10.30 -4.77
C GLY A 65 0.26 11.01 -3.56
N LEU A 66 1.33 11.78 -3.78
CA LEU A 66 1.93 12.62 -2.75
C LEU A 66 1.05 13.86 -2.47
N LEU A 67 1.00 14.29 -1.21
CA LEU A 67 0.15 15.38 -0.71
C LEU A 67 0.46 16.80 -1.23
N SER A 68 1.38 16.97 -2.18
CA SER A 68 1.77 18.31 -2.65
C SER A 68 0.89 18.77 -3.83
N PRO A 69 0.10 19.85 -3.68
CA PRO A 69 -0.67 20.43 -4.78
C PRO A 69 0.21 21.22 -5.77
N SER A 70 1.53 21.27 -5.55
CA SER A 70 2.50 21.97 -6.41
C SER A 70 3.88 21.34 -6.21
N SER A 71 4.16 20.21 -6.85
CA SER A 71 5.55 19.71 -6.95
C SER A 71 6.40 20.79 -7.63
N PRO A 72 7.46 21.30 -6.99
CA PRO A 72 8.48 22.06 -7.70
C PRO A 72 9.25 21.09 -8.61
N GLY A 73 9.37 21.43 -9.89
CA GLY A 73 10.02 20.58 -10.89
C GLY A 73 9.08 19.48 -11.43
N ASP A 74 9.28 19.09 -12.68
CA ASP A 74 8.53 18.10 -13.46
C ASP A 74 8.47 16.67 -12.86
N LEU A 75 8.70 16.50 -11.56
CA LEU A 75 8.58 15.21 -10.90
C LEU A 75 7.12 14.75 -10.84
N PRO A 76 6.84 13.50 -11.21
CA PRO A 76 5.50 12.95 -11.11
C PRO A 76 5.04 12.98 -9.65
N HIS A 77 3.85 13.53 -9.39
CA HIS A 77 3.26 13.56 -8.05
C HIS A 77 2.66 12.20 -7.63
N SER A 78 2.73 11.21 -8.51
CA SER A 78 2.09 9.91 -8.33
C SER A 78 3.09 8.80 -8.59
N PHE A 79 2.98 7.76 -7.76
CA PHE A 79 3.68 6.50 -7.91
C PHE A 79 2.67 5.43 -8.32
N THR A 80 2.87 4.86 -9.50
CA THR A 80 2.03 3.77 -10.02
C THR A 80 2.85 2.50 -10.10
N VAL A 81 2.24 1.39 -9.68
CA VAL A 81 2.86 0.06 -9.68
C VAL A 81 2.04 -0.94 -10.48
N ASP A 82 2.73 -1.93 -11.01
CA ASP A 82 2.12 -3.13 -11.58
C ASP A 82 1.95 -4.22 -10.50
N LEU A 83 1.07 -5.19 -10.75
CA LEU A 83 0.80 -6.28 -9.81
C LEU A 83 2.05 -7.15 -9.52
N ASP A 84 2.96 -7.30 -10.49
CA ASP A 84 4.20 -8.08 -10.29
C ASP A 84 5.24 -7.38 -9.41
N GLU A 85 5.01 -6.10 -9.10
CA GLU A 85 5.87 -5.31 -8.21
C GLU A 85 5.46 -5.43 -6.74
N LEU A 86 4.38 -6.16 -6.44
CA LEU A 86 3.78 -6.32 -5.12
C LEU A 86 3.86 -7.76 -4.61
N ILE A 87 4.01 -7.89 -3.30
CA ILE A 87 3.88 -9.16 -2.59
C ILE A 87 2.46 -9.21 -2.02
N ILE A 88 1.58 -9.98 -2.67
CA ILE A 88 0.15 -10.04 -2.36
C ILE A 88 -0.22 -11.44 -1.83
N ALA A 89 -1.04 -11.48 -0.79
CA ALA A 89 -1.65 -12.70 -0.27
C ALA A 89 -3.18 -12.57 -0.24
N ASP A 90 -3.88 -13.67 -0.49
CA ASP A 90 -5.33 -13.74 -0.28
C ASP A 90 -5.59 -13.98 1.22
N VAL A 91 -6.54 -13.25 1.79
CA VAL A 91 -6.96 -13.41 3.18
C VAL A 91 -8.27 -14.18 3.19
N ASP A 92 -8.16 -15.48 3.45
CA ASP A 92 -9.30 -16.31 3.83
C ASP A 92 -9.77 -15.87 5.23
N ASN A 93 -10.89 -15.13 5.29
CA ASN A 93 -11.68 -15.05 6.50
C ASN A 93 -12.34 -16.42 6.67
N GLY A 94 -11.63 -17.36 7.29
CA GLY A 94 -12.13 -18.71 7.53
C GLY A 94 -13.52 -18.67 8.17
N ASP A 95 -14.43 -19.49 7.63
CA ASP A 95 -15.69 -19.85 8.27
C ASP A 95 -15.44 -20.10 9.76
N GLU A 96 -15.98 -19.23 10.63
CA GLU A 96 -16.23 -19.56 12.02
C GLU A 96 -17.35 -20.62 12.06
N ASP A 97 -17.05 -21.85 11.63
CA ASP A 97 -17.84 -23.04 11.96
C ASP A 97 -17.44 -23.46 13.38
N ASP A 98 -17.82 -22.62 14.36
CA ASP A 98 -17.86 -23.04 15.76
C ASP A 98 -19.03 -24.03 15.87
N ALA A 99 -18.72 -25.29 15.61
CA ALA A 99 -19.62 -26.41 15.79
C ALA A 99 -20.24 -26.35 17.20
N ASP A 100 -21.55 -26.10 17.21
CA ASP A 100 -22.45 -26.27 18.34
C ASP A 100 -22.21 -27.62 19.01
N THR A 101 -21.32 -27.64 20.02
CA THR A 101 -21.20 -28.77 20.92
C THR A 101 -22.33 -28.64 21.93
N ALA A 102 -23.51 -29.08 21.52
CA ALA A 102 -24.60 -29.45 22.40
C ALA A 102 -24.14 -30.58 23.34
N ALA A 103 -23.46 -30.23 24.43
CA ALA A 103 -23.24 -31.12 25.55
C ALA A 103 -24.54 -31.24 26.35
N SER A 104 -25.42 -32.13 25.88
CA SER A 104 -26.42 -32.74 26.75
C SER A 104 -25.71 -33.59 27.80
N ALA A 105 -25.81 -33.19 29.06
CA ALA A 105 -25.70 -34.05 30.23
C ALA A 105 -26.80 -33.55 31.20
N ALA A 106 -27.98 -34.17 31.22
CA ALA A 106 -28.31 -35.43 31.90
C ALA A 106 -28.15 -35.31 33.41
#